data_AF-A0A239MAQ7-F1
#
_entry.id   AF-A0A239MAQ7-F1
#
_cell.length_a   1.000
_cell.length_b   1.000
_cell.length_c   1.000
_cell.angle_alpha   90.00
_cell.angle_beta   90.00
_cell.angle_gamma   90.00
#
_symmetry.space_group_name_H-M   'P 1'
#
loop_
_entity.id
_entity.type
_entity.pdbx_description
1 polymer ?
#
loop_
_entity_poly.entity_id
_entity_poly.type
_entity_poly.pdbx_seq_one_letter_code
_entity_poly.pdbx_strand_id
1 'polypeptide(L)'
;MANQYLIAAEKAIRAKNDALTPREILAVAQSLGFTPGRPKVKTRHKTMAARLSMDVLERGNKSLFFRTGPNTFFLRELNDGRYEEYKAPRRKKTLHDEKILAVSQSYLDDVGVRGVVYSPEDLLKNASDSGAVSYLVRRLAETRYDVKQVIAYALIYRDSHLLSYTRGKFNSATDELVGQRSIGFGGHVSKEDISLFDEGEFGIFEAARREITEELVFQKYDIDRIYRSDSIKYVCAINTYDTDDAKKHIAVVVLHKCHPNFQTEKNEMSINALKWLSVSDPLNDIDCFEPWSKLILEEVFSGNIALDFNEE
;
A
#
# COMPACT_ATOMS: atom_id res chain seq x y z
N MET A 1 18.42 0.14 29.92
CA MET A 1 19.20 1.27 29.34
C MET A 1 18.24 2.32 28.84
N ALA A 2 18.42 3.58 29.23
CA ALA A 2 17.54 4.67 28.81
C ALA A 2 17.74 4.99 27.32
N ASN A 3 16.63 5.18 26.58
CA ASN A 3 16.67 5.46 25.15
C ASN A 3 17.20 6.88 24.91
N GLN A 4 18.38 7.00 24.31
CA GLN A 4 19.05 8.28 24.05
C GLN A 4 18.18 9.28 23.27
N TYR A 5 17.28 8.79 22.40
CA TYR A 5 16.35 9.65 21.65
C TYR A 5 15.28 10.26 22.54
N LEU A 6 14.73 9.50 23.49
CA LEU A 6 13.72 10.01 24.42
C LEU A 6 14.33 11.02 25.38
N ILE A 7 15.56 10.79 25.85
CA ILE A 7 16.30 11.76 26.68
C ILE A 7 16.55 13.06 25.90
N ALA A 8 16.94 12.94 24.61
CA ALA A 8 17.14 14.11 23.76
C ALA A 8 15.85 14.90 23.56
N ALA A 9 14.74 14.20 23.32
CA ALA A 9 13.43 14.80 23.16
C ALA A 9 12.97 15.53 24.42
N GLU A 10 13.11 14.92 25.59
CA GLU A 10 12.75 15.54 26.86
C GLU A 10 13.53 16.84 27.08
N LYS A 11 14.85 16.80 26.93
CA LYS A 11 15.71 17.99 27.11
C LYS A 11 15.36 19.10 26.12
N ALA A 12 15.15 18.75 24.85
CA ALA A 12 14.84 19.71 23.79
C ALA A 12 13.49 20.39 24.01
N ILE A 13 12.44 19.62 24.29
CA ILE A 13 11.09 20.15 24.55
C ILE A 13 11.08 20.98 25.82
N ARG A 14 11.76 20.53 26.90
CA ARG A 14 11.87 21.30 28.14
C ARG A 14 12.61 22.63 27.94
N ALA A 15 13.68 22.64 27.13
CA ALA A 15 14.44 23.85 26.85
C ALA A 15 13.66 24.88 26.01
N LYS A 16 12.82 24.42 25.08
CA LYS A 16 11.97 25.31 24.27
C LYS A 16 10.64 25.66 24.91
N ASN A 17 10.16 24.82 25.83
CA ASN A 17 8.84 24.92 26.44
C ASN A 17 7.69 25.10 25.42
N ASP A 18 7.83 24.42 24.28
CA ASP A 18 6.89 24.45 23.15
C ASP A 18 6.77 23.04 22.55
N ALA A 19 5.69 22.77 21.84
CA ALA A 19 5.48 21.51 21.14
C ALA A 19 6.37 21.46 19.88
N LEU A 20 7.13 20.38 19.72
CA LEU A 20 8.15 20.28 18.67
C LEU A 20 7.94 19.05 17.79
N THR A 21 8.27 19.20 16.51
CA THR A 21 8.43 18.08 15.58
C THR A 21 9.77 17.35 15.81
N PRO A 22 9.92 16.08 15.39
CA PRO A 22 11.17 15.34 15.48
C PRO A 22 12.39 16.01 14.82
N ARG A 23 12.17 16.86 13.81
CA ARG A 23 13.25 17.64 13.18
C ARG A 23 13.68 18.79 14.08
N GLU A 24 12.74 19.52 14.65
CA GLU A 24 13.00 20.62 15.58
C GLU A 24 13.62 20.11 16.87
N ILE A 25 13.14 18.99 17.40
CA ILE A 25 13.73 18.31 18.56
C ILE A 25 15.22 18.05 18.30
N LEU A 26 15.58 17.50 17.13
CA LEU A 26 16.98 17.23 16.81
C LEU A 26 17.80 18.50 16.61
N ALA A 27 17.23 19.56 16.01
CA ALA A 27 17.89 20.84 15.86
C ALA A 27 18.21 21.47 17.23
N VAL A 28 17.23 21.46 18.14
CA VAL A 28 17.40 21.95 19.52
C VAL A 28 18.37 21.09 20.30
N ALA A 29 18.26 19.76 20.19
CA ALA A 29 19.16 18.85 20.87
C ALA A 29 20.62 19.03 20.37
N GLN A 30 20.81 19.27 19.07
CA GLN A 30 22.10 19.64 18.49
C GLN A 30 22.62 20.98 19.04
N SER A 31 21.78 22.02 19.14
CA SER A 31 22.21 23.31 19.71
C SER A 31 22.58 23.22 21.20
N LEU A 32 22.01 22.25 21.92
CA LEU A 32 22.32 21.95 23.33
C LEU A 32 23.51 21.00 23.50
N GLY A 33 24.22 20.65 22.42
CA GLY A 33 25.37 19.73 22.46
C GLY A 33 25.00 18.26 22.71
N PHE A 34 23.72 17.90 22.60
CA PHE A 34 23.22 16.55 22.86
C PHE A 34 22.57 15.95 21.61
N THR A 35 23.35 15.25 20.79
CA THR A 35 22.81 14.64 19.57
C THR A 35 22.73 13.12 19.71
N PRO A 36 21.52 12.51 19.70
CA PRO A 36 21.38 11.06 19.81
C PRO A 36 21.84 10.34 18.52
N GLY A 37 22.48 9.18 18.68
CA GLY A 37 22.93 8.34 17.56
C GLY A 37 24.18 8.85 16.82
N ARG A 38 24.51 8.22 15.69
CA ARG A 38 25.73 8.55 14.91
C ARG A 38 25.57 9.88 14.14
N PRO A 39 26.59 10.76 14.08
CA PRO A 39 26.50 12.09 13.47
C PRO A 39 26.07 12.14 12.00
N LYS A 40 26.37 11.09 11.21
CA LYS A 40 26.22 11.07 9.74
C LYS A 40 24.92 10.42 9.22
N VAL A 41 23.94 10.13 10.07
CA VAL A 41 22.69 9.45 9.64
C VAL A 41 21.65 10.50 9.17
N LYS A 42 21.35 10.54 7.86
CA LYS A 42 20.40 11.49 7.24
C LYS A 42 18.94 11.33 7.73
N THR A 43 18.59 10.19 8.33
CA THR A 43 17.22 9.82 8.72
C THR A 43 16.92 9.90 10.22
N ARG A 44 17.78 10.54 11.04
CA ARG A 44 17.60 10.61 12.51
C ARG A 44 16.24 11.13 12.96
N HIS A 45 15.64 12.05 12.21
CA HIS A 45 14.31 12.57 12.51
C HIS A 45 13.21 11.51 12.35
N LYS A 46 13.36 10.55 11.42
CA LYS A 46 12.46 9.38 11.28
C LYS A 46 12.62 8.45 12.50
N THR A 47 13.84 8.21 12.96
CA THR A 47 14.09 7.41 14.18
C THR A 47 13.53 8.09 15.43
N MET A 48 13.74 9.40 15.57
CA MET A 48 13.15 10.21 16.66
C MET A 48 11.63 10.13 16.65
N ALA A 49 11.00 10.32 15.48
CA ALA A 49 9.56 10.18 15.30
C ALA A 49 9.07 8.80 15.74
N ALA A 50 9.73 7.73 15.30
CA ALA A 50 9.36 6.36 15.65
C ALA A 50 9.49 6.10 17.15
N ARG A 51 10.58 6.53 17.80
CA ARG A 51 10.78 6.31 19.24
C ARG A 51 9.75 7.06 20.08
N LEU A 52 9.45 8.31 19.76
CA LEU A 52 8.41 9.09 20.45
C LEU A 52 7.02 8.49 20.22
N SER A 53 6.73 8.08 18.98
CA SER A 53 5.46 7.45 18.63
C SER A 53 5.25 6.15 19.40
N MET A 54 6.28 5.31 19.49
CA MET A 54 6.24 4.04 20.22
C MET A 54 6.10 4.25 21.73
N ASP A 55 6.82 5.21 22.32
CA ASP A 55 6.71 5.50 23.75
C ASP A 55 5.31 5.97 24.13
N VAL A 56 4.73 6.89 23.35
CA VAL A 56 3.35 7.36 23.53
C VAL A 56 2.35 6.22 23.32
N LEU A 57 2.59 5.33 22.35
CA LEU A 57 1.71 4.20 22.05
C LEU A 57 1.72 3.13 23.17
N GLU A 58 2.91 2.70 23.59
CA GLU A 58 3.09 1.61 24.56
C GLU A 58 2.69 2.03 25.98
N ARG A 59 2.94 3.28 26.34
CA ARG A 59 2.73 3.78 27.71
C ARG A 59 1.46 4.61 27.86
N GLY A 60 0.87 5.08 26.76
CA GLY A 60 -0.34 5.89 26.77
C GLY A 60 -0.20 7.10 27.71
N ASN A 61 -1.13 7.23 28.65
CA ASN A 61 -1.15 8.30 29.66
C ASN A 61 0.05 8.25 30.63
N LYS A 62 0.79 7.14 30.67
CA LYS A 62 2.02 7.01 31.48
C LYS A 62 3.29 7.45 30.72
N SER A 63 3.19 7.77 29.43
CA SER A 63 4.31 8.36 28.69
C SER A 63 4.58 9.78 29.19
N LEU A 64 5.85 10.17 29.27
CA LEU A 64 6.22 11.57 29.52
C LEU A 64 5.74 12.50 28.39
N PHE A 65 5.56 11.94 27.19
CA PHE A 65 5.19 12.66 26.00
C PHE A 65 3.72 12.47 25.68
N PHE A 66 3.17 13.45 24.97
CA PHE A 66 1.91 13.32 24.26
C PHE A 66 1.99 14.07 22.94
N ARG A 67 1.07 13.77 22.03
CA ARG A 67 1.00 14.49 20.76
C ARG A 67 0.09 15.70 20.90
N THR A 68 0.51 16.80 20.31
CA THR A 68 -0.31 18.01 20.16
C THR A 68 -0.84 18.16 18.73
N GLY A 69 -0.30 17.39 17.79
CA GLY A 69 -0.71 17.34 16.39
C GLY A 69 0.01 16.23 15.62
N PRO A 70 -0.20 16.14 14.29
CA PRO A 70 0.50 15.18 13.44
C PRO A 70 2.02 15.33 13.56
N ASN A 71 2.67 14.30 14.11
CA ASN A 71 4.12 14.27 14.32
C ASN A 71 4.69 15.43 15.16
N THR A 72 3.90 15.98 16.08
CA THR A 72 4.31 17.05 17.01
C THR A 72 4.11 16.58 18.45
N PHE A 73 5.11 16.77 19.30
CA PHE A 73 5.16 16.21 20.65
C PHE A 73 5.44 17.27 21.71
N PHE A 74 4.84 17.08 22.90
CA PHE A 74 5.07 17.92 24.07
C PHE A 74 5.19 17.07 25.34
N LEU A 75 5.67 17.68 26.44
CA LEU A 75 5.81 17.03 27.75
C LEU A 75 4.53 17.18 28.56
N ARG A 76 3.97 16.06 29.05
CA ARG A 76 2.71 16.06 29.81
C ARG A 76 2.79 16.90 31.09
N GLU A 77 3.91 16.80 31.81
CA GLU A 77 4.11 17.54 33.06
C GLU A 77 4.22 19.06 32.87
N LEU A 78 4.54 19.53 31.67
CA LEU A 78 4.62 20.96 31.34
C LEU A 78 3.30 21.50 30.76
N ASN A 79 2.31 20.62 30.51
CA ASN A 79 1.05 21.04 29.92
C ASN A 79 0.14 21.64 30.98
N ASP A 80 -0.04 22.96 30.92
CA ASP A 80 -0.95 23.77 31.75
C ASP A 80 -2.34 23.92 31.12
N GLY A 81 -2.63 23.16 30.06
CA GLY A 81 -3.87 23.26 29.28
C GLY A 81 -3.70 23.93 27.93
N ARG A 82 -2.50 24.41 27.59
CA ARG A 82 -2.21 25.07 26.30
C ARG A 82 -2.29 24.16 25.07
N TYR A 83 -2.13 22.84 25.23
CA TYR A 83 -2.29 21.89 24.13
C TYR A 83 -3.30 20.81 24.51
N GLU A 84 -4.23 20.57 23.60
CA GLU A 84 -5.07 19.39 23.62
C GLU A 84 -4.29 18.16 23.16
N GLU A 85 -4.56 17.01 23.79
CA GLU A 85 -3.93 15.77 23.38
C GLU A 85 -4.52 15.29 22.05
N TYR A 86 -3.72 15.41 21.00
CA TYR A 86 -4.00 14.83 19.71
C TYR A 86 -3.89 13.31 19.78
N LYS A 87 -5.05 12.66 19.84
CA LYS A 87 -5.14 11.22 19.60
C LYS A 87 -5.03 11.01 18.10
N ALA A 88 -3.82 10.66 17.65
CA ALA A 88 -3.63 10.20 16.29
C ALA A 88 -4.71 9.13 16.02
N PRO A 89 -5.55 9.31 14.98
CA PRO A 89 -6.55 8.31 14.65
C PRO A 89 -5.80 7.00 14.53
N ARG A 90 -6.19 6.03 15.37
CA ARG A 90 -5.70 4.67 15.18
C ARG A 90 -6.13 4.35 13.75
N ARG A 91 -5.18 4.20 12.83
CA ARG A 91 -5.38 3.27 11.71
C ARG A 91 -5.45 1.87 12.33
N LYS A 92 -6.50 1.61 13.12
CA LYS A 92 -7.18 0.34 12.99
C LYS A 92 -7.67 0.41 11.57
N LYS A 93 -7.12 -0.43 10.70
CA LYS A 93 -7.78 -0.85 9.48
C LYS A 93 -9.17 -1.35 9.92
N THR A 94 -10.14 -0.45 10.04
CA THR A 94 -11.55 -0.81 10.25
C THR A 94 -12.10 -1.18 8.86
N LEU A 95 -11.39 -2.10 8.20
CA LEU A 95 -11.64 -2.50 6.81
C LEU A 95 -12.89 -3.39 6.69
N HIS A 96 -13.46 -3.84 7.81
CA HIS A 96 -14.53 -4.84 7.78
C HIS A 96 -15.89 -4.30 7.31
N ASP A 97 -16.12 -2.99 7.42
CA ASP A 97 -17.42 -2.36 7.08
C ASP A 97 -17.42 -1.64 5.74
N GLU A 98 -16.28 -1.62 5.02
CA GLU A 98 -16.18 -1.02 3.68
C GLU A 98 -17.01 -1.83 2.67
N LYS A 99 -17.56 -1.15 1.66
CA LYS A 99 -18.32 -1.81 0.60
C LYS A 99 -17.41 -2.08 -0.59
N ILE A 100 -17.11 -3.33 -0.85
CA ILE A 100 -16.19 -3.76 -1.90
C ILE A 100 -16.93 -4.25 -3.14
N LEU A 101 -16.33 -4.01 -4.31
CA LEU A 101 -16.79 -4.49 -5.60
C LEU A 101 -16.69 -6.02 -5.67
N ALA A 102 -17.77 -6.67 -6.09
CA ALA A 102 -17.82 -8.10 -6.27
C ALA A 102 -18.60 -8.48 -7.53
N VAL A 103 -18.18 -9.56 -8.18
CA VAL A 103 -18.84 -10.15 -9.36
C VAL A 103 -19.48 -11.48 -8.97
N SER A 104 -20.67 -11.78 -9.47
CA SER A 104 -21.35 -13.06 -9.22
C SER A 104 -20.51 -14.24 -9.72
N GLN A 105 -20.36 -15.26 -8.88
CA GLN A 105 -19.71 -16.51 -9.29
C GLN A 105 -20.52 -17.23 -10.37
N SER A 106 -21.86 -17.18 -10.32
CA SER A 106 -22.70 -17.80 -11.35
C SER A 106 -22.46 -17.20 -12.73
N TYR A 107 -22.29 -15.86 -12.79
CA TYR A 107 -21.99 -15.17 -14.04
C TYR A 107 -20.63 -15.63 -14.61
N LEU A 108 -19.59 -15.69 -13.77
CA LEU A 108 -18.26 -16.14 -14.20
C LEU A 108 -18.27 -17.58 -14.72
N ASP A 109 -19.07 -18.46 -14.11
CA ASP A 109 -19.26 -19.83 -14.57
C ASP A 109 -20.02 -19.87 -15.91
N ASP A 110 -21.08 -19.08 -16.05
CA ASP A 110 -21.90 -19.01 -17.27
C ASP A 110 -21.10 -18.51 -18.48
N VAL A 111 -20.21 -17.53 -18.28
CA VAL A 111 -19.32 -17.02 -19.35
C VAL A 111 -18.01 -17.81 -19.49
N GLY A 112 -17.79 -18.83 -18.64
CA GLY A 112 -16.62 -19.71 -18.71
C GLY A 112 -15.29 -19.04 -18.40
N VAL A 113 -15.28 -17.98 -17.59
CA VAL A 113 -14.07 -17.20 -17.29
C VAL A 113 -13.17 -17.96 -16.30
N ARG A 114 -12.00 -18.42 -16.76
CA ARG A 114 -10.98 -19.07 -15.93
C ARG A 114 -9.57 -18.75 -16.43
N GLY A 115 -8.62 -18.62 -15.51
CA GLY A 115 -7.24 -18.27 -15.81
C GLY A 115 -7.09 -16.78 -16.12
N VAL A 116 -6.30 -16.45 -17.13
CA VAL A 116 -6.00 -15.08 -17.55
C VAL A 116 -7.03 -14.59 -18.57
N VAL A 117 -7.60 -13.41 -18.32
CA VAL A 117 -8.55 -12.73 -19.22
C VAL A 117 -7.90 -11.45 -19.72
N TYR A 118 -7.68 -11.32 -21.02
CA TYR A 118 -6.92 -10.20 -21.58
C TYR A 118 -7.69 -8.87 -21.67
N SER A 119 -9.02 -8.91 -21.56
CA SER A 119 -9.90 -7.73 -21.60
C SER A 119 -10.71 -7.61 -20.29
N PRO A 120 -10.06 -7.25 -19.17
CA PRO A 120 -10.73 -7.13 -17.87
C PRO A 120 -11.85 -6.07 -17.86
N GLU A 121 -11.69 -4.99 -18.61
CA GLU A 121 -12.67 -3.92 -18.76
C GLU A 121 -13.98 -4.44 -19.37
N ASP A 122 -13.88 -5.25 -20.43
CA ASP A 122 -15.05 -5.85 -21.08
C ASP A 122 -15.72 -6.88 -20.16
N LEU A 123 -14.94 -7.67 -19.43
CA LEU A 123 -15.47 -8.62 -18.45
C LEU A 123 -16.34 -7.91 -17.41
N LEU A 124 -15.83 -6.84 -16.81
CA LEU A 124 -16.54 -6.11 -15.76
C LEU A 124 -17.73 -5.32 -16.31
N LYS A 125 -17.57 -4.70 -17.48
CA LYS A 125 -18.67 -4.00 -18.15
C LYS A 125 -19.82 -4.97 -18.47
N ASN A 126 -19.53 -6.12 -19.08
CA ASN A 126 -20.53 -7.13 -19.41
C ASN A 126 -21.17 -7.73 -18.15
N ALA A 127 -20.40 -7.93 -17.07
CA ALA A 127 -20.92 -8.35 -15.78
C ALA A 127 -21.90 -7.31 -15.22
N SER A 128 -21.54 -6.03 -15.27
CA SER A 128 -22.41 -4.94 -14.81
C SER A 128 -23.69 -4.83 -15.64
N ASP A 129 -23.58 -4.87 -16.97
CA ASP A 129 -24.72 -4.83 -17.89
C ASP A 129 -25.68 -6.02 -17.67
N SER A 130 -25.15 -7.15 -17.20
CA SER A 130 -25.92 -8.36 -16.85
C SER A 130 -26.46 -8.34 -15.41
N GLY A 131 -26.22 -7.27 -14.63
CA GLY A 131 -26.61 -7.17 -13.23
C GLY A 131 -25.82 -8.09 -12.29
N ALA A 132 -24.67 -8.59 -12.72
CA ALA A 132 -23.81 -9.51 -11.97
C ALA A 132 -22.77 -8.81 -11.09
N VAL A 133 -22.71 -7.47 -11.10
CA VAL A 133 -21.83 -6.66 -10.25
C VAL A 133 -22.59 -6.13 -9.04
N SER A 134 -21.96 -6.19 -7.86
CA SER A 134 -22.53 -5.64 -6.62
C SER A 134 -21.46 -5.07 -5.70
N TYR A 135 -21.87 -4.15 -4.82
CA TYR A 135 -21.02 -3.64 -3.74
C TYR A 135 -21.48 -4.24 -2.41
N LEU A 136 -20.64 -5.06 -1.80
CA LEU A 136 -20.95 -5.84 -0.59
C LEU A 136 -20.09 -5.39 0.57
N VAL A 137 -20.62 -5.46 1.80
CA VAL A 137 -19.79 -5.24 2.99
C VAL A 137 -18.70 -6.31 3.03
N ARG A 138 -17.42 -5.90 3.09
CA ARG A 138 -16.26 -6.80 2.97
C ARG A 138 -16.34 -8.00 3.91
N ARG A 139 -16.67 -7.78 5.20
CA ARG A 139 -16.80 -8.87 6.18
C ARG A 139 -17.80 -9.95 5.75
N LEU A 140 -18.86 -9.59 5.02
CA LEU A 140 -19.83 -10.55 4.50
C LEU A 140 -19.29 -11.27 3.26
N ALA A 141 -18.59 -10.55 2.38
CA ALA A 141 -18.00 -11.10 1.17
C ALA A 141 -16.89 -12.13 1.47
N GLU A 142 -16.06 -11.91 2.50
CA GLU A 142 -14.98 -12.83 2.92
C GLU A 142 -15.48 -14.24 3.30
N THR A 143 -16.77 -14.38 3.63
CA THR A 143 -17.42 -15.66 4.00
C THR A 143 -18.21 -16.31 2.87
N ARG A 144 -18.26 -15.68 1.69
CA ARG A 144 -19.10 -16.08 0.56
C ARG A 144 -18.28 -16.67 -0.57
N TYR A 145 -18.83 -17.68 -1.25
CA TYR A 145 -18.25 -18.31 -2.44
C TYR A 145 -19.13 -18.10 -3.69
N ASP A 146 -20.30 -17.51 -3.51
CA ASP A 146 -21.25 -17.18 -4.59
C ASP A 146 -20.91 -15.84 -5.28
N VAL A 147 -19.86 -15.16 -4.80
CA VAL A 147 -19.31 -13.93 -5.38
C VAL A 147 -17.79 -13.97 -5.34
N LYS A 148 -17.16 -13.28 -6.28
CA LYS A 148 -15.73 -12.99 -6.27
C LYS A 148 -15.49 -11.50 -6.02
N GLN A 149 -14.73 -11.23 -4.97
CA GLN A 149 -14.24 -9.91 -4.58
C GLN A 149 -13.22 -9.43 -5.61
N VAL A 150 -13.41 -8.23 -6.15
CA VAL A 150 -12.50 -7.65 -7.14
C VAL A 150 -11.33 -6.98 -6.41
N ILE A 151 -10.13 -7.47 -6.72
CA ILE A 151 -8.87 -6.93 -6.20
C ILE A 151 -8.20 -6.13 -7.31
N ALA A 152 -7.95 -4.85 -7.08
CA ALA A 152 -7.06 -4.07 -7.94
C ALA A 152 -5.62 -4.52 -7.65
N TYR A 153 -4.96 -5.10 -8.65
CA TYR A 153 -3.61 -5.65 -8.53
C TYR A 153 -2.64 -4.81 -9.37
N ALA A 154 -2.03 -3.82 -8.73
CA ALA A 154 -1.23 -2.82 -9.38
C ALA A 154 0.23 -3.28 -9.56
N LEU A 155 0.68 -3.29 -10.81
CA LEU A 155 2.07 -3.51 -11.20
C LEU A 155 2.77 -2.17 -11.35
N ILE A 156 3.98 -2.03 -10.82
CA ILE A 156 4.79 -0.82 -11.00
C ILE A 156 5.83 -1.08 -12.08
N TYR A 157 5.81 -0.26 -13.13
CA TYR A 157 6.64 -0.43 -14.32
C TYR A 157 7.58 0.75 -14.56
N ARG A 158 8.82 0.44 -14.95
CA ARG A 158 9.82 1.42 -15.38
C ARG A 158 10.83 0.76 -16.33
N ASP A 159 10.98 1.30 -17.53
CA ASP A 159 12.04 0.95 -18.50
C ASP A 159 12.25 -0.57 -18.64
N SER A 160 11.20 -1.34 -18.97
CA SER A 160 11.24 -2.80 -19.07
C SER A 160 11.56 -3.55 -17.77
N HIS A 161 11.25 -2.92 -16.63
CA HIS A 161 11.33 -3.55 -15.32
C HIS A 161 10.02 -3.43 -14.56
N LEU A 162 9.65 -4.51 -13.88
CA LEU A 162 8.61 -4.52 -12.85
C LEU A 162 9.23 -4.36 -11.47
N LEU A 163 8.54 -3.65 -10.58
CA LEU A 163 8.93 -3.63 -9.18
C LEU A 163 8.48 -4.93 -8.52
N SER A 164 9.38 -5.56 -7.79
CA SER A 164 9.11 -6.77 -7.02
C SER A 164 9.50 -6.57 -5.56
N TYR A 165 8.86 -7.32 -4.67
CA TYR A 165 9.18 -7.36 -3.25
C TYR A 165 8.91 -8.74 -2.65
N THR A 166 9.44 -8.98 -1.45
CA THR A 166 9.13 -10.16 -0.64
C THR A 166 8.04 -9.80 0.37
N ARG A 167 6.96 -10.57 0.40
CA ARG A 167 5.85 -10.38 1.34
C ARG A 167 6.28 -10.75 2.76
N GLY A 168 5.99 -9.89 3.72
CA GLY A 168 6.27 -10.05 5.14
C GLY A 168 5.01 -10.33 5.96
N LYS A 169 5.18 -10.61 7.25
CA LYS A 169 4.14 -11.08 8.19
C LYS A 169 3.03 -10.06 8.56
N PHE A 170 2.97 -8.89 7.92
CA PHE A 170 2.14 -7.76 8.36
C PHE A 170 1.08 -7.30 7.35
N ASN A 171 0.76 -8.10 6.33
CA ASN A 171 -0.35 -7.81 5.41
C ASN A 171 -1.63 -8.55 5.86
N SER A 172 -2.77 -8.17 5.29
CA SER A 172 -4.04 -8.89 5.43
C SER A 172 -4.09 -10.19 4.59
N ALA A 173 -2.95 -10.63 4.06
CA ALA A 173 -2.90 -11.82 3.23
C ALA A 173 -2.72 -13.06 4.12
N THR A 174 -3.09 -14.23 3.58
CA THR A 174 -2.94 -15.50 4.30
C THR A 174 -1.47 -15.76 4.66
N ASP A 175 -1.24 -16.40 5.82
CA ASP A 175 0.11 -16.76 6.31
C ASP A 175 0.92 -17.55 5.26
N GLU A 176 0.23 -18.22 4.34
CA GLU A 176 0.78 -19.00 3.22
C GLU A 176 1.61 -18.16 2.22
N LEU A 177 1.33 -16.86 2.11
CA LEU A 177 2.02 -15.96 1.17
C LEU A 177 3.26 -15.29 1.77
N VAL A 178 3.52 -15.46 3.07
CA VAL A 178 4.66 -14.86 3.75
C VAL A 178 5.97 -15.47 3.22
N GLY A 179 6.91 -14.62 2.81
CA GLY A 179 8.21 -15.02 2.27
C GLY A 179 8.24 -15.22 0.75
N GLN A 180 7.08 -15.29 0.09
CA GLN A 180 7.00 -15.34 -1.37
C GLN A 180 7.28 -13.96 -1.98
N ARG A 181 7.76 -13.94 -3.22
CA ARG A 181 7.93 -12.71 -4.00
C ARG A 181 6.62 -12.30 -4.67
N SER A 182 6.38 -11.00 -4.75
CA SER A 182 5.22 -10.40 -5.40
C SER A 182 5.69 -9.33 -6.37
N ILE A 183 5.05 -9.21 -7.53
CA ILE A 183 5.24 -8.09 -8.47
C ILE A 183 4.10 -7.07 -8.43
N GLY A 184 3.00 -7.40 -7.75
CA GLY A 184 1.88 -6.47 -7.58
C GLY A 184 1.56 -6.12 -6.14
N PHE A 185 0.93 -4.95 -6.05
CA PHE A 185 0.42 -4.28 -4.85
C PHE A 185 -1.10 -4.38 -4.95
N GLY A 186 -1.73 -5.05 -3.98
CA GLY A 186 -3.09 -5.56 -4.17
C GLY A 186 -4.02 -5.22 -3.02
N GLY A 187 -5.21 -4.72 -3.36
CA GLY A 187 -6.26 -4.49 -2.39
C GLY A 187 -7.66 -4.42 -2.99
N HIS A 188 -8.67 -4.39 -2.12
CA HIS A 188 -10.06 -4.41 -2.54
C HIS A 188 -10.41 -3.10 -3.23
N VAL A 189 -11.24 -3.19 -4.27
CA VAL A 189 -11.87 -2.01 -4.88
C VAL A 189 -13.06 -1.63 -4.02
N SER A 190 -12.99 -0.49 -3.35
CA SER A 190 -14.06 0.03 -2.50
C SER A 190 -15.02 0.89 -3.30
N LYS A 191 -16.27 1.00 -2.83
CA LYS A 191 -17.27 1.89 -3.42
C LYS A 191 -16.81 3.35 -3.39
N GLU A 192 -16.02 3.71 -2.39
CA GLU A 192 -15.43 5.04 -2.22
C GLU A 192 -14.32 5.35 -3.24
N ASP A 193 -13.82 4.35 -3.98
CA ASP A 193 -12.85 4.56 -5.07
C ASP A 193 -13.52 5.05 -6.37
N ILE A 194 -14.86 5.02 -6.44
CA ILE A 194 -15.59 5.62 -7.58
C ILE A 194 -15.47 7.15 -7.48
N SER A 195 -14.71 7.73 -8.39
CA SER A 195 -14.55 9.18 -8.49
C SER A 195 -15.61 9.81 -9.41
N LEU A 196 -15.75 11.14 -9.37
CA LEU A 196 -16.61 11.89 -10.32
C LEU A 196 -16.15 11.76 -11.78
N PHE A 197 -14.92 11.31 -12.02
CA PHE A 197 -14.31 11.13 -13.35
C PHE A 197 -14.21 9.65 -13.74
N ASP A 198 -14.84 8.76 -12.97
CA ASP A 198 -14.88 7.35 -13.30
C ASP A 198 -15.92 7.11 -14.41
N GLU A 199 -15.43 6.90 -15.63
CA GLU A 199 -16.25 6.67 -16.84
C GLU A 199 -16.64 5.17 -17.01
N GLY A 200 -16.78 4.43 -15.91
CA GLY A 200 -17.21 3.03 -15.94
C GLY A 200 -16.10 2.01 -15.65
N GLU A 201 -15.04 2.45 -14.98
CA GLU A 201 -13.91 1.64 -14.51
C GLU A 201 -14.13 1.09 -13.09
N PHE A 202 -15.30 1.34 -12.48
CA PHE A 202 -15.69 0.85 -11.15
C PHE A 202 -14.71 1.22 -10.03
N GLY A 203 -13.95 2.30 -10.19
CA GLY A 203 -12.95 2.77 -9.23
C GLY A 203 -11.64 1.97 -9.24
N ILE A 204 -11.41 1.10 -10.23
CA ILE A 204 -10.25 0.19 -10.21
C ILE A 204 -8.92 0.94 -10.26
N PHE A 205 -8.81 1.96 -11.11
CA PHE A 205 -7.58 2.76 -11.19
C PHE A 205 -7.34 3.57 -9.91
N GLU A 206 -8.40 4.11 -9.29
CA GLU A 206 -8.27 4.81 -8.01
C GLU A 206 -7.91 3.86 -6.88
N ALA A 207 -8.50 2.67 -6.83
CA ALA A 207 -8.12 1.62 -5.88
C ALA A 207 -6.64 1.24 -6.05
N ALA A 208 -6.19 1.01 -7.29
CA ALA A 208 -4.80 0.71 -7.57
C ALA A 208 -3.85 1.84 -7.13
N ARG A 209 -4.19 3.10 -7.43
CA ARG A 209 -3.43 4.28 -7.00
C ARG A 209 -3.39 4.39 -5.47
N ARG A 210 -4.52 4.16 -4.80
CA ARG A 210 -4.61 4.13 -3.34
C ARG A 210 -3.70 3.05 -2.75
N GLU A 211 -3.77 1.82 -3.25
CA GLU A 211 -2.95 0.71 -2.75
C GLU A 211 -1.46 0.99 -2.92
N ILE A 212 -0.99 1.40 -4.11
CA ILE A 212 0.43 1.68 -4.32
C ILE A 212 0.91 2.85 -3.45
N THR A 213 0.11 3.90 -3.26
CA THR A 213 0.50 5.07 -2.45
C THR A 213 0.42 4.81 -0.95
N GLU A 214 -0.34 3.81 -0.50
CA GLU A 214 -0.30 3.31 0.87
C GLU A 214 0.95 2.46 1.14
N GLU A 215 1.32 1.61 0.19
CA GLU A 215 2.40 0.63 0.31
C GLU A 215 3.81 1.19 -0.01
N LEU A 216 3.91 2.16 -0.91
CA LEU A 216 5.15 2.80 -1.35
C LEU A 216 5.17 4.30 -1.04
N VAL A 217 6.37 4.85 -0.92
CA VAL A 217 6.58 6.30 -0.77
C VAL A 217 6.76 6.93 -2.14
N PHE A 218 5.85 7.82 -2.49
CA PHE A 218 5.95 8.67 -3.68
C PHE A 218 6.43 10.07 -3.29
N GLN A 219 7.38 10.62 -4.05
CA GLN A 219 7.80 12.00 -3.86
C GLN A 219 6.78 12.95 -4.52
N LYS A 220 6.81 14.23 -4.17
CA LYS A 220 5.83 15.22 -4.67
C LYS A 220 5.76 15.24 -6.21
N TYR A 221 6.89 15.12 -6.90
CA TYR A 221 6.92 15.09 -8.36
C TYR A 221 6.43 13.76 -8.96
N ASP A 222 6.43 12.66 -8.19
CA ASP A 222 5.88 11.39 -8.64
C ASP A 222 4.34 11.39 -8.52
N ILE A 223 3.80 12.07 -7.50
CA ILE A 223 2.35 12.14 -7.25
C ILE A 223 1.62 12.77 -8.44
N ASP A 224 2.10 13.89 -8.97
CA ASP A 224 1.46 14.56 -10.12
C ASP A 224 1.39 13.64 -11.35
N ARG A 225 2.33 12.68 -11.47
CA ARG A 225 2.36 11.71 -12.56
C ARG A 225 1.43 10.54 -12.34
N ILE A 226 1.24 10.09 -11.09
CA ILE A 226 0.36 8.97 -10.74
C ILE A 226 -1.09 9.20 -11.21
N TYR A 227 -1.53 10.45 -11.15
CA TYR A 227 -2.89 10.84 -11.49
C TYR A 227 -3.08 11.22 -12.97
N ARG A 228 -2.06 11.07 -13.81
CA ARG A 228 -2.23 11.23 -15.25
C ARG A 228 -2.93 10.01 -15.85
N SER A 229 -3.81 10.23 -16.81
CA SER A 229 -4.51 9.17 -17.55
C SER A 229 -3.54 8.25 -18.31
N ASP A 230 -2.48 8.80 -18.89
CA ASP A 230 -1.45 8.05 -19.64
C ASP A 230 -0.49 7.22 -18.75
N SER A 231 -0.63 7.30 -17.43
CA SER A 231 0.27 6.65 -16.48
C SER A 231 -0.22 5.30 -15.99
N ILE A 232 -1.48 4.94 -16.28
CA ILE A 232 -2.09 3.69 -15.82
C ILE A 232 -2.91 3.06 -16.95
N LYS A 233 -2.90 1.72 -17.04
CA LYS A 233 -3.73 0.97 -17.98
C LYS A 233 -4.13 -0.39 -17.43
N TYR A 234 -5.20 -0.96 -17.95
CA TYR A 234 -5.51 -2.39 -17.76
C TYR A 234 -4.46 -3.29 -18.42
N VAL A 235 -4.28 -4.47 -17.85
CA VAL A 235 -3.40 -5.52 -18.39
C VAL A 235 -4.17 -6.80 -18.64
N CYS A 236 -4.79 -7.35 -17.60
CA CYS A 236 -5.59 -8.56 -17.65
C CYS A 236 -6.44 -8.70 -16.38
N ALA A 237 -7.34 -9.67 -16.33
CA ALA A 237 -7.85 -10.22 -15.07
C ALA A 237 -7.29 -11.63 -14.84
N ILE A 238 -7.22 -12.04 -13.58
CA ILE A 238 -6.84 -13.39 -13.18
C ILE A 238 -7.95 -14.00 -12.34
N ASN A 239 -8.56 -15.05 -12.86
CA ASN A 239 -9.62 -15.80 -12.20
C ASN A 239 -9.24 -17.27 -12.00
N THR A 240 -8.70 -17.61 -10.83
CA THR A 240 -8.31 -18.98 -10.47
C THR A 240 -9.10 -19.52 -9.27
N TYR A 241 -8.93 -20.81 -8.97
CA TYR A 241 -9.72 -21.52 -7.95
C TYR A 241 -8.86 -22.45 -7.07
N ASP A 242 -7.54 -22.33 -7.15
CA ASP A 242 -6.58 -23.30 -6.57
C ASP A 242 -6.49 -23.24 -5.04
N THR A 243 -6.82 -22.09 -4.45
CA THR A 243 -6.81 -21.86 -3.00
C THR A 243 -8.17 -21.37 -2.50
N ASP A 244 -8.38 -21.43 -1.18
CA ASP A 244 -9.59 -20.87 -0.57
C ASP A 244 -9.73 -19.37 -0.84
N ASP A 245 -8.61 -18.65 -0.82
CA ASP A 245 -8.54 -17.24 -1.13
C ASP A 245 -8.84 -16.99 -2.62
N ALA A 246 -8.24 -17.77 -3.52
CA ALA A 246 -8.48 -17.65 -4.96
C ALA A 246 -9.96 -17.87 -5.32
N LYS A 247 -10.65 -18.80 -4.64
CA LYS A 247 -12.09 -19.03 -4.86
C LYS A 247 -12.98 -17.82 -4.56
N LYS A 248 -12.50 -16.87 -3.76
CA LYS A 248 -13.26 -15.68 -3.34
C LYS A 248 -12.77 -14.39 -4.00
N HIS A 249 -11.68 -14.43 -4.75
CA HIS A 249 -11.08 -13.25 -5.34
C HIS A 249 -10.88 -13.39 -6.85
N ILE A 250 -11.00 -12.26 -7.53
CA ILE A 250 -10.58 -12.07 -8.92
C ILE A 250 -9.68 -10.84 -8.94
N ALA A 251 -8.48 -10.99 -9.50
CA ALA A 251 -7.57 -9.86 -9.63
C ALA A 251 -7.82 -9.15 -10.95
N VAL A 252 -7.90 -7.83 -10.92
CA VAL A 252 -7.83 -6.97 -12.11
C VAL A 252 -6.46 -6.33 -12.09
N VAL A 253 -5.62 -6.75 -13.01
CA VAL A 253 -4.23 -6.35 -13.11
C VAL A 253 -4.15 -5.04 -13.87
N VAL A 254 -3.53 -4.05 -13.23
CA VAL A 254 -3.29 -2.74 -13.84
C VAL A 254 -1.81 -2.44 -13.82
N LEU A 255 -1.32 -1.76 -14.85
CA LEU A 255 0.07 -1.37 -14.97
C LEU A 255 0.18 0.13 -14.72
N HIS A 256 1.07 0.52 -13.81
CA HIS A 256 1.38 1.91 -13.53
C HIS A 256 2.80 2.26 -14.01
N LYS A 257 2.93 3.20 -14.95
CA LYS A 257 4.21 3.70 -15.47
C LYS A 257 4.79 4.74 -14.51
N CYS A 258 5.83 4.36 -13.78
CA CYS A 258 6.58 5.29 -12.96
C CYS A 258 7.49 6.21 -13.76
N HIS A 259 7.86 7.33 -13.16
CA HIS A 259 8.86 8.23 -13.71
C HIS A 259 10.23 7.51 -13.78
N PRO A 260 11.08 7.77 -14.78
CA PRO A 260 12.42 7.15 -14.85
C PRO A 260 13.24 7.33 -13.57
N ASN A 261 13.10 8.50 -12.92
CA ASN A 261 13.78 8.81 -11.66
C ASN A 261 13.02 8.36 -10.38
N PHE A 262 11.98 7.53 -10.51
CA PHE A 262 11.23 7.03 -9.35
C PHE A 262 12.16 6.27 -8.40
N GLN A 263 12.13 6.66 -7.13
CA GLN A 263 12.93 6.03 -6.07
C GLN A 263 12.06 5.08 -5.27
N THR A 264 12.47 3.82 -5.19
CA THR A 264 11.72 2.80 -4.48
C THR A 264 11.99 2.90 -2.97
N GLU A 265 11.04 3.46 -2.23
CA GLU A 265 11.04 3.43 -0.77
C GLU A 265 9.71 2.80 -0.30
N LYS A 266 9.81 1.82 0.60
CA LYS A 266 8.63 1.18 1.19
C LYS A 266 7.98 2.09 2.22
N ASN A 267 6.66 2.05 2.31
CA ASN A 267 5.87 2.70 3.33
C ASN A 267 5.23 1.71 4.32
N GLU A 268 5.23 0.41 3.99
CA GLU A 268 4.72 -0.65 4.86
C GLU A 268 5.82 -1.64 5.33
N MET A 269 5.68 -2.17 6.54
CA MET A 269 6.62 -3.15 7.10
C MET A 269 6.50 -4.54 6.45
N SER A 270 5.34 -4.85 5.87
CA SER A 270 5.04 -6.06 5.09
C SER A 270 5.91 -6.15 3.82
N ILE A 271 6.38 -5.03 3.28
CA ILE A 271 7.19 -5.01 2.06
C ILE A 271 8.67 -5.16 2.41
N ASN A 272 9.32 -6.16 1.83
CA ASN A 272 10.73 -6.43 2.06
C ASN A 272 11.48 -6.62 0.73
N ALA A 273 12.80 -6.42 0.74
CA ALA A 273 13.66 -6.67 -0.41
C ALA A 273 13.14 -6.11 -1.76
N LEU A 274 12.66 -4.86 -1.77
CA LEU A 274 12.24 -4.16 -3.00
C LEU A 274 13.35 -4.19 -4.05
N LYS A 275 13.03 -4.69 -5.24
CA LYS A 275 13.97 -4.83 -6.36
C LYS A 275 13.25 -4.65 -7.69
N TRP A 276 13.92 -3.98 -8.61
CA TRP A 276 13.54 -3.97 -10.02
C TRP A 276 13.88 -5.32 -10.64
N LEU A 277 12.89 -5.91 -11.29
CA LEU A 277 12.92 -7.18 -11.98
C LEU A 277 12.85 -6.89 -13.48
N SER A 278 13.90 -7.25 -14.22
CA SER A 278 13.83 -7.16 -15.69
C SER A 278 12.81 -8.16 -16.20
N VAL A 279 11.98 -7.72 -17.15
CA VAL A 279 11.02 -8.57 -17.86
C VAL A 279 11.48 -8.93 -19.27
N SER A 280 12.73 -8.61 -19.61
CA SER A 280 13.31 -8.91 -20.93
C SER A 280 13.77 -10.37 -21.07
N ASP A 281 14.14 -11.01 -19.96
CA ASP A 281 14.65 -12.37 -19.93
C ASP A 281 13.87 -13.23 -18.91
N PRO A 282 13.57 -14.50 -19.22
CA PRO A 282 12.93 -15.41 -18.29
C PRO A 282 13.69 -15.58 -16.97
N LEU A 283 12.96 -15.77 -15.88
CA LEU A 283 13.53 -15.95 -14.54
C LEU A 283 13.98 -17.39 -14.32
N ASN A 284 15.12 -17.55 -13.64
CA ASN A 284 15.64 -18.86 -13.24
C ASN A 284 14.80 -19.55 -12.15
N ASP A 285 14.07 -18.79 -11.34
CA ASP A 285 13.29 -19.30 -10.20
C ASP A 285 11.94 -18.56 -10.13
N ILE A 286 11.01 -18.95 -11.00
CA ILE A 286 9.66 -18.37 -11.05
C ILE A 286 8.78 -18.88 -9.90
N ASP A 287 9.11 -20.05 -9.35
CA ASP A 287 8.35 -20.70 -8.27
C ASP A 287 8.50 -19.99 -6.92
N CYS A 288 9.46 -19.06 -6.78
CA CYS A 288 9.57 -18.21 -5.61
C CYS A 288 8.51 -17.09 -5.55
N PHE A 289 7.70 -16.90 -6.60
CA PHE A 289 6.65 -15.89 -6.67
C PHE A 289 5.29 -16.43 -6.24
N GLU A 290 4.47 -15.54 -5.69
CA GLU A 290 3.07 -15.85 -5.37
C GLU A 290 2.24 -16.13 -6.63
N PRO A 291 1.13 -16.88 -6.52
CA PRO A 291 0.42 -17.43 -7.67
C PRO A 291 0.03 -16.43 -8.76
N TRP A 292 -0.46 -15.24 -8.43
CA TRP A 292 -0.83 -14.24 -9.44
C TRP A 292 0.41 -13.65 -10.12
N SER A 293 1.43 -13.32 -9.34
CA SER A 293 2.73 -12.88 -9.87
C SER A 293 3.34 -13.89 -10.83
N LYS A 294 3.30 -15.18 -10.48
CA LYS A 294 3.79 -16.26 -11.33
C LYS A 294 3.04 -16.29 -12.66
N LEU A 295 1.70 -16.33 -12.65
CA LEU A 295 0.89 -16.34 -13.87
C LEU A 295 1.17 -15.12 -14.76
N ILE A 296 1.23 -13.92 -14.17
CA ILE A 296 1.53 -12.68 -14.93
C ILE A 296 2.91 -12.78 -15.59
N LEU A 297 3.93 -13.22 -14.84
CA LEU A 297 5.28 -13.34 -15.38
C LEU A 297 5.36 -14.38 -16.50
N GLU A 298 4.68 -15.51 -16.36
CA GLU A 298 4.60 -16.54 -17.40
C GLU A 298 3.99 -15.99 -18.70
N GLU A 299 2.89 -15.23 -18.60
CA GLU A 299 2.25 -14.60 -19.76
C GLU A 299 3.10 -13.48 -20.38
N VAL A 300 3.80 -12.70 -19.56
CA VAL A 300 4.74 -11.67 -20.03
C VAL A 300 5.92 -12.30 -20.77
N PHE A 301 6.55 -13.33 -20.21
CA PHE A 301 7.68 -14.02 -20.87
C PHE A 301 7.26 -14.82 -22.10
N SER A 302 6.01 -15.28 -22.16
CA SER A 302 5.44 -15.93 -23.34
C SER A 302 5.04 -14.94 -24.43
N GLY A 303 5.05 -13.63 -24.15
CA GLY A 303 4.68 -12.56 -25.09
C GLY A 303 3.18 -12.35 -25.25
N ASN A 304 2.34 -12.95 -24.40
CA ASN A 304 0.89 -12.78 -24.43
C ASN A 304 0.43 -11.49 -23.74
N ILE A 305 1.20 -11.00 -22.76
CA ILE A 305 0.97 -9.71 -22.10
C ILE A 305 2.08 -8.71 -22.49
N ALA A 306 1.67 -7.58 -23.05
CA ALA A 306 2.57 -6.47 -23.37
C ALA A 306 2.53 -5.37 -22.27
N LEU A 307 3.69 -5.07 -21.70
CA LEU A 307 3.85 -4.07 -20.63
C LEU A 307 4.15 -2.65 -21.16
N ASP A 308 4.08 -2.46 -22.46
CA ASP A 308 4.46 -1.19 -23.08
C ASP A 308 3.31 -0.19 -23.01
N PHE A 309 3.65 1.07 -22.80
CA PHE A 309 2.72 2.18 -23.00
C PHE A 309 2.98 2.69 -24.40
N ASN A 310 1.95 2.77 -25.24
CA ASN A 310 2.07 3.39 -26.55
C ASN A 310 2.65 4.80 -26.35
N GLU A 311 3.81 5.07 -26.94
CA GLU A 311 4.36 6.42 -26.97
C GLU A 311 3.54 7.20 -28.00
N GLU A 312 2.79 8.21 -27.54
CA GLU A 312 2.30 9.28 -28.42
C GLU A 312 3.44 10.22 -28.83
#